data_AF-A0A0L8GGK4-F1
#
_entry.id   AF-A0A0L8GGK4-F1
#
_cell.length_a   1.000
_cell.length_b   1.000
_cell.length_c   1.000
_cell.angle_alpha   90.00
_cell.angle_beta   90.00
_cell.angle_gamma   90.00
#
_symmetry.space_group_name_H-M   'P 1'
#
loop_
_entity.id
_entity.type
_entity.pdbx_description
1 polymer ?
#
loop_
_entity_poly.entity_id
_entity_poly.type
_entity_poly.pdbx_seq_one_letter_code
_entity_poly.pdbx_strand_id
1 'polypeptide(L)' 'MCSMITFTTILLMAFWQLLAATSYRRVCYYTNWSQYRIDQAKFTPANIDPSLCSHIHFAFAKLVKNKLSPIENNDVL' A
#
# COMPACT_ATOMS: atom_id res chain seq x y z
N MET A 1 44.10 19.72 8.15
CA MET A 1 42.94 20.27 8.91
C MET A 1 41.71 20.41 8.02
N CYS A 2 41.77 21.13 6.88
CA CYS A 2 40.61 21.28 5.97
C CYS A 2 40.07 19.95 5.40
N SER A 3 40.94 19.02 4.99
CA SER A 3 40.53 17.68 4.50
C SER A 3 39.89 16.76 5.54
N MET A 4 40.18 16.95 6.83
CA MET A 4 39.56 16.11 7.87
C MET A 4 38.12 16.54 8.14
N ILE A 5 37.86 17.85 8.11
CA ILE A 5 36.53 18.42 8.30
C ILE A 5 35.60 17.98 7.16
N THR A 6 36.08 18.02 5.91
CA THR A 6 35.30 17.57 4.75
C THR A 6 34.96 16.08 4.80
N PHE A 7 35.87 15.23 5.29
CA PHE A 7 35.58 13.80 5.47
C PHE A 7 34.50 13.56 6.54
N THR A 8 34.59 14.25 7.66
CA THR A 8 33.60 14.11 8.75
C THR A 8 32.21 14.57 8.33
N THR A 9 32.09 15.64 7.54
CA THR A 9 30.78 16.12 7.07
C THR A 9 30.15 15.19 6.04
N ILE A 10 30.95 14.60 5.14
CA ILE A 10 30.47 13.59 4.17
C ILE A 10 29.95 12.34 4.89
N LEU A 11 30.67 11.85 5.91
CA LEU A 11 30.25 10.71 6.72
C LEU A 11 28.94 10.98 7.46
N LEU A 12 28.79 12.16 8.07
CA LEU A 12 27.56 12.56 8.75
C LEU A 12 26.37 12.67 7.79
N MET A 13 26.57 13.21 6.58
CA MET A 13 25.53 13.30 5.56
C MET A 13 25.12 11.91 5.02
N ALA A 14 26.07 11.01 4.77
CA ALA A 14 25.78 9.65 4.33
C ALA A 14 25.06 8.82 5.41
N PHE A 15 25.43 8.99 6.68
CA PHE A 15 24.75 8.37 7.82
C PHE A 15 23.30 8.85 7.95
N TRP A 16 23.07 10.15 7.73
CA TRP A 16 21.72 10.72 7.67
C TRP A 16 20.87 10.14 6.54
N GLN A 17 21.45 9.95 5.35
CA GLN A 17 20.74 9.34 4.22
C GLN A 17 20.37 7.86 4.49
N LEU A 18 21.23 7.12 5.20
CA LEU A 18 20.94 5.74 5.61
C LEU A 18 19.76 5.67 6.61
N LEU A 19 19.70 6.60 7.55
CA LEU A 19 18.61 6.69 8.55
C LEU A 19 17.28 7.14 7.94
N ALA A 20 17.32 7.95 6.87
CA ALA A 20 16.15 8.57 6.26
C ALA A 20 15.50 7.75 5.13
N ALA A 21 15.87 6.48 4.95
CA ALA A 21 15.31 5.65 3.88
C ALA A 21 13.80 5.46 4.04
N THR A 22 13.01 6.20 3.25
CA THR A 22 11.55 6.05 3.19
C THR A 22 11.18 4.94 2.20
N SER A 23 10.43 3.93 2.60
CA SER A 23 9.96 2.90 1.66
C SER A 23 8.94 3.49 0.68
N TYR A 24 9.17 3.34 -0.63
CA TYR A 24 8.18 3.70 -1.64
C TYR A 24 6.90 2.88 -1.45
N ARG A 25 5.74 3.55 -1.45
CA ARG A 25 4.43 2.89 -1.32
C ARG A 25 3.74 2.83 -2.67
N ARG A 26 3.43 1.62 -3.11
CA ARG A 26 2.54 1.30 -4.24
C ARG A 26 1.20 0.84 -3.70
N VAL A 27 0.17 1.69 -3.80
CA VAL A 27 -1.16 1.46 -3.22
C VAL A 27 -2.12 1.04 -4.33
N CYS A 28 -2.80 -0.08 -4.14
CA CYS A 28 -3.78 -0.60 -5.09
C CYS A 28 -5.17 -0.60 -4.46
N TYR A 29 -6.20 -0.39 -5.28
CA TYR A 29 -7.59 -0.52 -4.87
C TYR A 29 -8.15 -1.84 -5.39
N TYR A 30 -8.69 -2.65 -4.49
CA TYR A 30 -9.53 -3.79 -4.85
C TYR A 30 -10.98 -3.38 -4.73
N THR A 31 -11.79 -3.62 -5.76
CA THR A 31 -13.22 -3.28 -5.74
C THR A 31 -14.06 -4.55 -5.63
N ASN A 32 -14.92 -4.63 -4.61
CA ASN A 32 -15.70 -5.84 -4.34
C ASN A 32 -16.67 -6.20 -5.50
N TRP A 33 -17.21 -5.20 -6.21
CA TRP A 33 -18.09 -5.42 -7.36
C TRP A 33 -17.38 -6.06 -8.57
N SER A 34 -16.05 -6.14 -8.58
CA SER A 34 -15.30 -6.83 -9.65
C SER A 34 -15.54 -8.34 -9.70
N GLN A 35 -16.07 -8.92 -8.61
CA GLN A 35 -16.48 -10.32 -8.53
C GLN A 35 -17.64 -10.67 -9.46
N TYR A 36 -18.44 -9.68 -9.86
CA TYR A 36 -19.64 -9.86 -10.69
C TYR A 36 -19.37 -9.70 -12.19
N ARG A 37 -18.14 -9.37 -12.58
CA ARG A 37 -17.75 -9.36 -13.99
C ARG A 37 -17.78 -10.77 -14.56
N ILE A 38 -18.02 -10.87 -15.86
CA ILE A 38 -18.12 -12.15 -16.58
C ILE A 38 -16.76 -12.62 -17.10
N ASP A 39 -16.64 -13.94 -17.27
CA ASP A 39 -15.51 -14.61 -17.91
C ASP A 39 -14.15 -14.15 -17.38
N GLN A 40 -13.24 -13.79 -18.28
CA GLN A 40 -11.86 -13.39 -17.98
C GLN A 40 -11.77 -12.07 -17.22
N ALA A 41 -12.84 -11.27 -17.20
CA ALA A 41 -12.87 -10.00 -16.46
C ALA A 41 -13.30 -10.18 -15.00
N LYS A 42 -13.79 -11.37 -14.60
CA LYS A 42 -14.09 -11.71 -13.21
C LYS A 42 -12.82 -11.60 -12.38
N PHE A 43 -12.87 -10.80 -11.32
CA PHE A 43 -11.70 -10.55 -10.49
C PHE A 43 -12.05 -10.76 -9.00
N THR A 44 -11.25 -11.57 -8.33
CA THR A 44 -11.38 -11.92 -6.92
C THR A 44 -10.04 -11.67 -6.22
N PRO A 45 -9.99 -11.65 -4.87
CA PRO A 45 -8.73 -11.46 -4.16
C PRO A 45 -7.64 -12.48 -4.53
N ALA A 46 -8.04 -13.70 -4.91
CA ALA A 46 -7.12 -14.75 -5.36
C ALA A 46 -6.38 -14.42 -6.67
N ASN A 47 -6.87 -13.43 -7.44
CA ASN A 47 -6.23 -13.00 -8.68
C ASN A 47 -5.15 -11.92 -8.45
N ILE A 48 -4.99 -11.40 -7.22
CA ILE A 48 -4.02 -10.36 -6.91
C ILE A 48 -2.64 -11.01 -6.72
N ASP A 49 -1.66 -10.58 -7.51
CA ASP A 49 -0.25 -10.92 -7.27
C ASP A 49 0.22 -10.29 -5.94
N PRO A 50 0.65 -11.10 -4.95
CA PRO A 50 1.06 -10.59 -3.63
C PRO A 50 2.25 -9.62 -3.66
N SER A 51 3.06 -9.65 -4.73
CA SER A 51 4.21 -8.76 -4.91
C SER A 51 3.86 -7.43 -5.60
N LEU A 52 2.65 -7.33 -6.17
CA LEU A 52 2.25 -6.20 -7.00
C LEU A 52 2.03 -4.93 -6.19
N CYS A 53 1.58 -4.99 -4.93
CA CYS A 53 1.19 -3.81 -4.18
C CYS A 53 1.78 -3.87 -2.77
N SER A 54 2.26 -2.73 -2.28
CA SER A 54 2.68 -2.61 -0.86
C SER A 54 1.48 -2.50 0.08
N HIS A 55 0.36 -1.98 -0.42
CA HIS A 55 -0.88 -1.77 0.32
C HIS A 55 -2.06 -2.04 -0.60
N ILE A 56 -3.12 -2.64 -0.06
CA ILE A 56 -4.39 -2.82 -0.76
C ILE A 56 -5.47 -2.10 0.03
N HIS A 57 -6.16 -1.18 -0.62
CA HIS A 57 -7.36 -0.53 -0.11
C HIS A 57 -8.58 -1.32 -0.61
N PHE A 58 -9.36 -1.86 0.31
CA PHE A 58 -10.62 -2.52 -0.02
C PHE A 58 -11.72 -1.48 -0.23
N ALA A 59 -12.17 -1.36 -1.47
CA ALA A 59 -13.23 -0.46 -1.89
C ALA A 59 -14.55 -1.24 -2.03
N PHE A 60 -15.56 -1.00 -1.19
CA PHE A 60 -15.57 -0.08 -0.03
C PHE A 60 -16.31 -0.73 1.15
N ALA A 61 -16.29 -0.06 2.31
CA ALA A 61 -17.29 -0.26 3.36
C ALA A 61 -18.43 0.75 3.19
N LYS A 62 -19.60 0.47 3.78
CA LYS A 62 -20.71 1.44 3.90
C LYS A 62 -20.82 1.98 5.33
N LEU A 63 -21.43 3.15 5.45
CA LEU A 63 -21.83 3.71 6.74
C LEU A 63 -23.32 3.48 6.94
N VAL A 64 -23.68 2.80 8.03
CA VAL A 64 -25.06 2.58 8.46
C VAL A 64 -25.21 3.14 9.86
N LYS A 65 -26.07 4.16 10.02
CA LYS A 65 -26.27 4.85 11.32
C LYS A 65 -24.94 5.29 11.96
N ASN A 66 -24.06 5.92 11.17
CA ASN A 66 -22.72 6.35 11.57
C ASN A 66 -21.79 5.24 12.09
N LYS A 67 -22.08 3.98 11.75
CA LYS A 67 -21.20 2.84 12.02
C LYS A 67 -20.74 2.24 10.71
N LEU A 68 -19.47 1.84 10.67
CA LEU A 68 -18.93 1.09 9.54
C LEU A 68 -19.61 -0.27 9.45
N SER A 69 -19.96 -0.67 8.24
CA SER A 69 -20.62 -1.93 7.92
C SER A 69 -20.10 -2.44 6.57
N PRO A 70 -20.04 -3.75 6.35
CA PRO A 70 -19.76 -4.32 5.02
C PRO A 70 -20.81 -3.88 4.00
N ILE A 71 -20.44 -3.70 2.72
CA ILE A 71 -21.41 -3.37 1.67
C ILE A 71 -22.29 -4.58 1.41
N GLU A 72 -21.67 -5.74 1.19
CA GLU A 72 -22.30 -7.02 0.89
C GLU A 72 -22.03 -8.04 2.00
N ASN A 73 -22.88 -9.06 2.10
CA ASN A 73 -22.74 -10.09 3.14
C ASN A 73 -21.49 -10.97 2.95
N ASN A 74 -20.93 -11.02 1.74
CA ASN A 74 -19.71 -11.74 1.38
C ASN A 74 -18.46 -10.85 1.37
N ASP A 75 -18.54 -9.59 1.82
CA ASP A 75 -17.37 -8.76 2.10
C ASP A 75 -16.72 -9.10 3.46
N VAL A 76 -17.47 -9.76 4.34
CA VAL A 76 -16.98 -10.22 5.65
C VAL A 76 -16.30 -11.57 5.44
N LEU A 77 -15.02 -11.64 5.82
CA LEU A 77 -14.25 -12.88 5.88
C LEU A 77 -14.82 -13.85 6.91
#